data_AF-A0A7C7KKC1-F1
#
_entry.id   AF-A0A7C7KKC1-F1
#
_cell.length_a   1.000
_cell.length_b   1.000
_cell.length_c   1.000
_cell.angle_alpha   90.00
_cell.angle_beta   90.00
_cell.angle_gamma   90.00
#
_symmetry.space_group_name_H-M   'P 1'
#
loop_
_entity.id
_entity.type
_entity.pdbx_description
1 polymer ?
#
loop_
_entity_poly.entity_id
_entity_poly.type
_entity_poly.pdbx_seq_one_letter_code
_entity_poly.pdbx_strand_id
1 'polypeptide(L)'
;MATADPTALGGEMPEQGPDIEVSVRQTFGIDSDIQVPAYSQASDYVPDVDESYRFDHDTTMAILAGFAHNRRVMIQGYHGTGKSTHIEQVAARLNWPCVRVNLD
;
A
#
# COMPACT_ATOMS: atom_id res chain seq x y z
N MET A 1 -29.44 6.17 -28.64
CA MET A 1 -28.51 5.07 -28.33
C MET A 1 -27.52 5.64 -27.32
N ALA A 2 -27.88 5.60 -26.04
CA ALA A 2 -27.05 6.14 -24.98
C ALA A 2 -25.88 5.18 -24.76
N THR A 3 -24.68 5.63 -25.10
CA THR A 3 -23.44 4.96 -24.69
C THR A 3 -23.33 5.14 -23.18
N ALA A 4 -23.51 4.06 -22.43
CA ALA A 4 -23.16 4.05 -21.03
C ALA A 4 -21.63 4.16 -20.95
N ASP A 5 -21.14 5.24 -20.34
CA ASP A 5 -19.73 5.38 -19.99
C ASP A 5 -19.34 4.24 -19.03
N PRO A 6 -18.30 3.44 -19.34
CA PRO A 6 -17.84 2.36 -18.46
C PRO A 6 -17.25 2.88 -17.13
N THR A 7 -17.10 4.19 -16.96
CA THR A 7 -16.61 4.85 -15.74
C THR A 7 -17.65 4.97 -14.62
N ALA A 8 -18.90 4.55 -14.85
CA ALA A 8 -19.98 4.73 -13.86
C ALA A 8 -19.93 3.76 -12.66
N LEU A 9 -18.99 2.80 -12.62
CA LEU A 9 -18.85 1.82 -11.53
C LEU A 9 -17.37 1.43 -11.32
N GLY A 10 -16.54 2.32 -10.76
CA GLY A 10 -15.18 1.96 -10.36
C GLY A 10 -14.36 3.18 -10.01
N GLY A 11 -13.80 3.21 -8.81
CA GLY A 11 -12.94 4.30 -8.36
C GLY A 11 -11.77 4.53 -9.31
N GLU A 12 -11.37 5.77 -9.47
CA GLU A 12 -10.31 6.15 -10.42
C GLU A 12 -8.99 5.49 -10.00
N MET A 13 -8.53 4.48 -10.74
CA MET A 13 -7.19 3.92 -10.55
C MET A 13 -6.16 4.94 -11.06
N PRO A 14 -5.04 5.18 -10.35
CA PRO A 14 -3.99 6.04 -10.87
C PRO A 14 -3.47 5.47 -12.19
N GLU A 15 -3.64 6.22 -13.29
CA GLU A 15 -3.30 5.79 -14.65
C GLU A 15 -1.79 5.76 -14.91
N GLN A 16 -1.00 6.41 -14.05
CA GLN A 16 0.45 6.46 -14.13
C GLN A 16 1.09 5.72 -12.96
N GLY A 17 2.39 5.43 -13.07
CA GLY A 17 3.18 4.88 -11.97
C GLY A 17 3.26 5.86 -10.77
N PRO A 18 3.86 5.43 -9.65
CA PRO A 18 4.10 6.31 -8.51
C PRO A 18 4.86 7.58 -8.94
N ASP A 19 4.40 8.74 -8.48
CA ASP A 19 4.83 10.05 -8.94
C ASP A 19 5.66 10.83 -7.89
N ILE A 20 5.74 10.30 -6.66
CA ILE A 20 6.52 10.87 -5.58
C ILE A 20 7.37 9.81 -4.87
N GLU A 21 8.36 10.27 -4.11
CA GLU A 21 9.10 9.45 -3.15
C GLU A 21 8.85 9.95 -1.74
N VAL A 22 8.74 9.02 -0.78
CA VAL A 22 8.53 9.35 0.64
C VAL A 22 9.60 8.73 1.53
N SER A 23 9.95 9.45 2.59
CA SER A 23 10.97 9.02 3.54
C SER A 23 10.43 7.93 4.45
N VAL A 24 11.11 6.78 4.48
CA VAL A 24 10.73 5.67 5.37
C VAL A 24 10.74 6.10 6.84
N ARG A 25 11.72 6.91 7.23
CA ARG A 25 11.84 7.47 8.57
C ARG A 25 10.65 8.33 8.97
N GLN A 26 10.23 9.24 8.09
CA GLN A 26 9.14 10.16 8.38
C GLN A 26 7.77 9.46 8.34
N THR A 27 7.58 8.56 7.37
CA THR A 27 6.28 7.93 7.12
C THR A 27 5.97 6.77 8.07
N PHE A 28 6.98 5.95 8.39
CA PHE A 28 6.81 4.73 9.20
C PHE A 28 7.48 4.78 10.57
N GLY A 29 8.25 5.84 10.87
CA GLY A 29 9.00 5.94 12.13
C GLY A 29 10.16 4.94 12.23
N ILE A 30 10.62 4.41 11.10
CA ILE A 30 11.72 3.43 11.02
C ILE A 30 13.02 4.17 10.70
N ASP A 31 14.05 4.00 11.53
CA ASP A 31 15.35 4.66 11.34
C ASP A 31 16.08 4.12 10.10
N SER A 32 15.80 4.74 8.95
CA SER A 32 16.33 4.37 7.65
C SER A 32 16.39 5.61 6.74
N ASP A 33 17.45 5.71 5.95
CA ASP A 33 17.63 6.79 4.98
C ASP A 33 17.02 6.48 3.60
N ILE A 34 16.34 5.34 3.48
CA ILE A 34 15.71 4.90 2.24
C ILE A 34 14.48 5.78 1.94
N GLN A 35 14.31 6.09 0.65
CA GLN A 35 13.10 6.66 0.08
C GLN A 35 12.37 5.56 -0.70
N VAL A 36 11.04 5.60 -0.71
CA VAL A 36 10.22 4.61 -1.41
C VAL A 36 9.20 5.30 -2.31
N PRO A 37 8.89 4.72 -3.47
CA PRO A 37 7.91 5.28 -4.39
C PRO A 37 6.49 5.22 -3.80
N ALA A 38 5.74 6.30 -3.99
CA ALA A 38 4.38 6.48 -3.51
C ALA A 38 3.56 7.29 -4.52
N TYR A 39 2.25 7.34 -4.29
CA TYR A 39 1.33 8.17 -5.06
C TYR A 39 1.02 9.47 -4.31
N SER A 40 0.99 10.60 -5.01
CA SER A 40 0.66 11.89 -4.37
C SER A 40 -0.83 12.00 -4.02
N GLN A 41 -1.69 11.22 -4.67
CA GLN A 41 -3.13 11.21 -4.49
C GLN A 41 -3.61 9.78 -4.21
N ALA A 42 -4.53 9.64 -3.25
CA ALA A 42 -5.19 8.38 -2.99
C ALA A 42 -6.36 8.17 -3.96
N SER A 43 -6.68 6.91 -4.23
CA SER A 43 -7.91 6.48 -4.92
C SER A 43 -8.84 5.73 -3.97
N ASP A 44 -10.06 5.42 -4.42
CA ASP A 44 -11.04 4.64 -3.63
C ASP A 44 -10.56 3.21 -3.27
N TYR A 45 -9.50 2.73 -3.92
CA TYR A 45 -8.89 1.43 -3.65
C TYR A 45 -7.74 1.49 -2.65
N VAL A 46 -7.36 2.69 -2.19
CA VAL A 46 -6.38 2.86 -1.12
C VAL A 46 -7.06 2.54 0.22
N PRO A 47 -6.49 1.68 1.06
CA PRO A 47 -7.06 1.40 2.38
C PRO A 47 -7.06 2.63 3.29
N ASP A 48 -7.97 2.64 4.27
CA ASP A 48 -7.99 3.70 5.30
C ASP A 48 -6.71 3.69 6.16
N VAL A 49 -6.22 4.89 6.47
CA VAL A 49 -5.08 5.07 7.36
C VAL A 49 -5.52 4.91 8.82
N ASP A 50 -4.85 4.02 9.55
CA ASP A 50 -4.89 3.96 11.01
C ASP A 50 -3.66 4.69 11.58
N GLU A 51 -3.89 5.83 12.21
CA GLU A 51 -2.84 6.64 12.85
C GLU A 51 -2.23 5.95 14.08
N SER A 52 -2.98 5.04 14.72
CA SER A 52 -2.54 4.32 15.91
C SER A 52 -1.71 3.07 15.59
N TYR A 53 -1.65 2.69 14.30
CA TYR A 53 -0.93 1.50 13.86
C TYR A 53 0.57 1.59 14.13
N ARG A 54 1.14 0.52 14.66
CA ARG A 54 2.57 0.41 14.96
C ARG A 54 3.24 -0.53 13.98
N PHE A 55 4.16 0.01 13.20
CA PHE A 55 4.92 -0.74 12.21
C PHE A 55 6.04 -1.55 12.87
N ASP A 56 6.03 -2.85 12.63
CA ASP A 56 7.19 -3.74 12.86
C ASP A 56 8.29 -3.44 11.84
N HIS A 57 9.53 -3.33 12.30
CA HIS A 57 10.66 -2.90 11.47
C HIS A 57 10.90 -3.86 10.29
N ASP A 58 11.11 -5.15 10.59
CA ASP A 58 11.59 -6.11 9.59
C ASP A 58 10.52 -6.41 8.54
N THR A 59 9.27 -6.55 8.99
CA THR A 59 8.13 -6.80 8.10
C THR A 59 7.90 -5.60 7.18
N THR A 60 7.94 -4.38 7.72
CA THR A 60 7.77 -3.15 6.94
C THR A 60 8.87 -3.03 5.90
N MET A 61 10.15 -3.19 6.29
CA MET A 61 11.27 -3.09 5.36
C MET A 61 11.20 -4.12 4.22
N ALA A 62 10.75 -5.35 4.51
CA ALA A 62 10.55 -6.36 3.48
C ALA A 62 9.46 -5.96 2.46
N ILE A 63 8.34 -5.40 2.94
CA ILE A 63 7.26 -4.92 2.07
C ILE A 63 7.72 -3.74 1.23
N LEU A 64 8.39 -2.77 1.85
CA LEU A 64 8.89 -1.57 1.19
C LEU A 64 9.89 -1.89 0.08
N ALA A 65 10.78 -2.87 0.30
CA ALA A 65 11.66 -3.40 -0.75
C ALA A 65 10.87 -4.03 -1.91
N GLY A 66 9.72 -4.63 -1.63
CA GLY A 66 8.76 -5.12 -2.62
C GLY A 66 8.23 -4.03 -3.54
N PHE A 67 7.73 -2.94 -2.96
CA PHE A 67 7.25 -1.77 -3.69
C PHE A 67 8.37 -1.08 -4.49
N ALA A 68 9.51 -0.82 -3.87
CA ALA A 68 10.62 -0.07 -4.48
C ALA A 68 11.29 -0.82 -5.64
N HIS A 69 11.32 -2.16 -5.60
CA HIS A 69 12.06 -2.96 -6.58
C HIS A 69 11.18 -3.91 -7.39
N ASN A 70 9.85 -3.76 -7.33
CA ASN A 70 8.89 -4.64 -7.99
C ASN A 70 9.17 -6.13 -7.70
N ARG A 71 9.41 -6.44 -6.42
CA ARG A 71 9.73 -7.79 -5.95
C ARG A 71 8.50 -8.39 -5.28
N ARG A 72 8.22 -9.66 -5.58
CA ARG A 72 7.17 -10.42 -4.89
C ARG A 72 7.61 -10.68 -3.45
N VAL A 73 6.80 -10.28 -2.49
CA VAL A 73 7.03 -10.46 -1.05
C VAL A 73 6.04 -11.48 -0.51
N MET A 74 6.52 -12.42 0.29
CA MET A 74 5.68 -13.38 1.02
C MET A 74 5.81 -13.10 2.52
N ILE A 75 4.68 -12.86 3.19
CA ILE A 75 4.62 -12.68 4.64
C ILE A 75 3.98 -13.92 5.25
N GLN A 76 4.65 -14.51 6.22
CA GLN A 76 4.20 -15.71 6.92
C GLN A 76 4.02 -15.43 8.42
N GLY A 77 3.12 -16.18 9.04
CA GLY A 77 2.83 -16.05 10.48
C GLY A 77 1.48 -16.66 10.83
N TYR A 78 1.25 -16.91 12.12
CA TYR A 78 0.02 -17.51 12.64
C TYR A 78 -1.24 -16.72 12.26
N HIS A 79 -2.39 -17.37 12.26
CA HIS A 79 -3.67 -16.69 12.03
C HIS A 79 -3.90 -15.59 13.08
N GLY A 80 -4.56 -14.49 12.70
CA GLY A 80 -4.89 -13.39 13.63
C GLY A 80 -3.72 -12.48 14.05
N THR A 81 -2.52 -12.63 13.46
CA THR A 81 -1.34 -11.81 13.76
C THR A 81 -1.26 -10.48 12.99
N GLY A 82 -2.33 -10.08 12.31
CA GLY A 82 -2.39 -8.77 11.63
C GLY A 82 -1.61 -8.67 10.30
N LYS A 83 -1.18 -9.78 9.68
CA LYS A 83 -0.43 -9.76 8.40
C LYS A 83 -1.11 -8.94 7.29
N SER A 84 -2.40 -9.18 7.05
CA SER A 84 -3.16 -8.44 6.03
C SER A 84 -3.26 -6.96 6.39
N THR A 85 -3.59 -6.65 7.65
CA THR A 85 -3.64 -5.28 8.16
C THR A 85 -2.29 -4.57 8.02
N HIS A 86 -1.17 -5.27 8.22
CA HIS A 86 0.16 -4.69 8.05
C HIS A 86 0.41 -4.28 6.59
N ILE A 87 0.05 -5.12 5.62
CA ILE A 87 0.13 -4.78 4.19
C ILE A 87 -0.80 -3.60 3.86
N GLU A 88 -2.04 -3.63 4.35
CA GLU A 88 -3.03 -2.57 4.13
C GLU A 88 -2.53 -1.23 4.67
N GLN A 89 -1.96 -1.20 5.88
CA GLN A 89 -1.43 0.02 6.49
C GLN A 89 -0.17 0.52 5.78
N VAL A 90 0.70 -0.37 5.29
CA VAL A 90 1.82 0.08 4.43
C VAL A 90 1.30 0.70 3.13
N ALA A 91 0.33 0.06 2.47
CA ALA A 91 -0.27 0.58 1.24
C ALA A 91 -0.97 1.93 1.47
N ALA A 92 -1.72 2.07 2.57
CA ALA A 92 -2.39 3.31 2.97
C ALA A 92 -1.41 4.48 3.14
N ARG A 93 -0.28 4.26 3.82
CA ARG A 93 0.74 5.32 4.03
C ARG A 93 1.45 5.75 2.75
N LEU A 94 1.43 4.92 1.71
CA LEU A 94 2.05 5.20 0.42
C LEU A 94 1.03 5.58 -0.66
N ASN A 95 -0.26 5.64 -0.32
CA ASN A 95 -1.39 5.79 -1.26
C ASN A 95 -1.42 4.73 -2.37
N TRP A 96 -0.97 3.51 -2.08
CA TRP A 96 -1.05 2.42 -3.05
C TRP A 96 -2.43 1.76 -3.04
N PRO A 97 -3.08 1.62 -4.21
CA PRO A 97 -4.27 0.80 -4.35
C PRO A 97 -4.01 -0.64 -3.89
N CYS A 98 -4.89 -1.20 -3.05
CA CYS A 98 -4.72 -2.52 -2.48
C CYS A 98 -5.94 -3.40 -2.78
N VAL A 99 -5.71 -4.54 -3.45
CA VAL A 99 -6.75 -5.53 -3.74
C VAL A 99 -6.50 -6.79 -2.92
N ARG A 100 -7.48 -7.17 -2.11
CA ARG A 100 -7.44 -8.41 -1.33
C ARG A 100 -8.22 -9.51 -2.06
N VAL A 101 -7.55 -10.64 -2.28
CA VAL A 101 -8.14 -11.85 -2.82
C VAL A 101 -8.11 -12.93 -1.75
N ASN A 102 -9.28 -13.41 -1.32
CA ASN A 102 -9.39 -14.58 -0.46
C ASN A 102 -9.43 -15.84 -1.33
N LEU A 103 -8.78 -16.92 -0.87
CA LEU A 103 -8.69 -18.21 -1.57
C LEU A 103 -9.45 -19.28 -0.78
N ASP A 104 -10.68 -18.97 -0.38
CA ASP A 104 -11.61 -19.90 0.25
C ASP A 104 -12.19 -20.95 -0.71
#